data_AF-A0A7X7SE24-F1
#
_entry.id   AF-A0A7X7SE24-F1
#
_cell.length_a   1.000
_cell.length_b   1.000
_cell.length_c   1.000
_cell.angle_alpha   90.00
_cell.angle_beta   90.00
_cell.angle_gamma   90.00
#
_symmetry.space_group_name_H-M   'P 1'
#
loop_
_entity.id
_entity.type
_entity.pdbx_description
1 polymer ?
#
loop_
_entity_poly.entity_id
_entity_poly.type
_entity_poly.pdbx_seq_one_letter_code
_entity_poly.pdbx_strand_id
1 'polypeptide(L)'
;IFITFTRLFFRSGSNLDPVEANETAWETATNMIRQIGSPWNLDTVPTMIFEYKNIILVFALGMIIHWLPDRFKRLYRYVFANFALPIQIILTALSIFVIYQFMSADSQPFIYFQF
;
A
#
# COMPACT_ATOMS: atom_id res chain seq x y z
N ILE A 1 0.62 -23.10 -5.16
CA ILE A 1 2.06 -23.30 -4.87
C ILE A 1 2.90 -23.06 -6.13
N PHE A 2 2.72 -23.83 -7.21
CA PHE A 2 3.48 -23.65 -8.47
C PHE A 2 3.44 -22.22 -9.04
N ILE A 3 2.23 -21.65 -9.25
CA ILE A 3 2.06 -20.29 -9.80
C ILE A 3 2.69 -19.21 -8.90
N THR A 4 2.60 -19.38 -7.57
CA THR A 4 3.17 -18.43 -6.61
C THR A 4 4.69 -18.47 -6.63
N PHE A 5 5.28 -19.67 -6.70
CA PHE A 5 6.73 -19.85 -6.78
C PHE A 5 7.31 -19.30 -8.07
N THR A 6 6.71 -19.63 -9.23
CA THR A 6 7.22 -19.15 -10.53
C THR A 6 7.17 -17.63 -10.61
N ARG A 7 6.08 -17.00 -10.14
CA ARG A 7 6.00 -15.53 -10.06
C ARG A 7 7.09 -14.94 -9.19
N LEU A 8 7.39 -15.57 -8.06
CA LEU A 8 8.37 -15.06 -7.12
C LEU A 8 9.80 -15.22 -7.65
N PHE A 9 10.13 -16.37 -8.22
CA PHE A 9 11.41 -16.66 -8.89
C PHE A 9 11.69 -15.68 -10.04
N PHE A 10 10.76 -15.51 -10.99
CA PHE A 10 10.98 -14.57 -12.11
C PHE A 10 11.04 -13.11 -11.68
N ARG A 11 10.41 -12.75 -10.55
CA ARG A 11 10.43 -11.39 -10.01
C ARG A 11 11.73 -11.08 -9.26
N SER A 12 12.30 -12.04 -8.53
CA SER A 12 13.53 -11.84 -7.77
C SER A 12 14.78 -11.63 -8.64
N GLY A 13 14.79 -12.16 -9.86
CA GLY A 13 15.92 -12.03 -10.79
C GLY A 13 15.75 -10.96 -11.88
N SER A 14 14.60 -10.26 -11.94
CA SER A 14 14.24 -9.47 -13.14
C SER A 14 15.11 -8.23 -13.40
N ASN A 15 15.83 -7.75 -12.39
CA ASN A 15 16.64 -6.52 -12.47
C ASN A 15 18.14 -6.76 -12.27
N LEU A 16 18.55 -8.03 -12.36
CA LEU A 16 19.94 -8.47 -12.22
C LEU A 16 20.52 -8.81 -13.60
N ASP A 17 21.86 -8.84 -13.69
CA ASP A 17 22.54 -9.35 -14.86
C ASP A 17 22.09 -10.81 -15.13
N PRO A 18 21.77 -11.19 -16.38
CA PRO A 18 21.38 -12.56 -16.73
C PRO A 18 22.32 -13.66 -16.19
N VAL A 19 23.60 -13.36 -15.99
CA VAL A 19 24.60 -14.30 -15.46
C VAL A 19 24.34 -14.62 -13.98
N GLU A 20 23.87 -13.64 -13.19
CA GLU A 20 23.65 -13.78 -11.74
C GLU A 20 22.16 -14.01 -11.40
N ALA A 21 21.25 -13.61 -12.29
CA ALA A 21 19.81 -13.59 -12.07
C ALA A 21 19.23 -14.95 -11.66
N ASN A 22 19.73 -16.07 -12.21
CA ASN A 22 19.18 -17.40 -11.94
C ASN A 22 19.51 -17.90 -10.52
N GLU A 23 20.74 -17.67 -10.06
CA GLU A 23 21.19 -18.10 -8.72
C GLU A 23 20.53 -17.26 -7.64
N THR A 24 20.56 -15.94 -7.77
CA THR A 24 19.95 -15.01 -6.81
C THR A 24 18.44 -15.16 -6.76
N ALA A 25 17.79 -15.41 -7.90
CA ALA A 25 16.35 -15.69 -7.93
C ALA A 25 15.99 -16.99 -7.21
N TRP A 26 16.78 -18.05 -7.43
CA TRP A 26 16.57 -19.33 -6.78
C TRP A 26 16.74 -19.22 -5.25
N GLU A 27 17.82 -18.55 -4.81
CA GLU A 27 18.11 -18.34 -3.39
C GLU A 27 17.02 -17.51 -2.72
N THR A 28 16.68 -16.36 -3.29
CA THR A 28 15.63 -15.46 -2.77
C THR A 28 14.30 -16.19 -2.69
N ALA A 29 13.92 -16.92 -3.74
CA ALA A 29 12.64 -17.61 -3.77
C ALA A 29 12.53 -18.73 -2.74
N THR A 30 13.61 -19.48 -2.59
CA THR A 30 13.70 -20.56 -1.60
C THR A 30 13.67 -20.00 -0.18
N ASN A 31 14.43 -18.92 0.09
CA ASN A 31 14.46 -18.26 1.39
C ASN A 31 13.09 -17.69 1.78
N MET A 32 12.39 -17.03 0.85
CA MET A 32 11.05 -16.51 1.10
C MET A 32 10.04 -17.62 1.44
N ILE A 33 10.02 -18.72 0.68
CA ILE A 33 9.13 -19.86 0.97
C ILE A 33 9.47 -20.48 2.32
N ARG A 34 10.76 -20.67 2.62
CA ARG A 34 11.20 -21.23 3.90
C ARG A 34 10.77 -20.34 5.07
N GLN A 35 10.88 -19.02 4.93
CA GLN A 35 10.49 -18.07 5.97
C GLN A 35 8.97 -18.03 6.21
N ILE A 36 8.15 -18.23 5.17
CA ILE A 36 6.69 -18.32 5.33
C ILE A 36 6.30 -19.54 6.17
N GLY A 37 7.00 -20.67 5.99
CA GLY A 37 6.75 -21.92 6.70
C GLY A 37 7.51 -22.10 8.02
N SER A 38 8.38 -21.16 8.40
CA SER A 38 9.14 -21.22 9.66
C SER A 38 8.44 -20.47 10.79
N PRO A 39 8.84 -20.65 12.06
CA PRO A 39 8.33 -19.84 13.17
C PRO A 39 8.66 -18.35 12.99
N TRP A 40 7.66 -17.49 13.21
CA TRP A 40 7.79 -16.05 13.02
C TRP A 40 8.39 -15.41 14.28
N ASN A 41 9.38 -14.52 14.09
CA ASN A 41 9.88 -13.70 15.18
C ASN A 41 8.96 -12.47 15.36
N LEU A 42 7.97 -12.60 16.23
CA LEU A 42 6.98 -11.56 16.48
C LEU A 42 7.56 -10.30 17.14
N ASP A 43 8.77 -10.37 17.73
CA ASP A 43 9.44 -9.21 18.33
C ASP A 43 9.80 -8.15 17.28
N THR A 44 9.86 -8.53 16.00
CA THR A 44 10.14 -7.60 14.88
C THR A 44 8.92 -6.80 14.43
N VAL A 45 7.70 -7.22 14.82
CA VAL A 45 6.44 -6.60 14.37
C VAL A 45 6.31 -5.13 14.82
N PRO A 46 6.60 -4.75 16.08
CA PRO A 46 6.51 -3.35 16.50
C PRO A 46 7.44 -2.43 15.71
N THR A 47 8.68 -2.88 15.44
CA THR A 47 9.65 -2.14 14.62
C THR A 47 9.11 -1.95 13.20
N MET A 48 8.58 -3.01 12.59
CA MET A 48 7.96 -2.94 11.26
C MET A 48 6.79 -1.94 11.22
N ILE A 49 5.90 -1.97 12.22
CA ILE A 49 4.77 -1.04 12.29
C ILE A 49 5.27 0.41 12.41
N PHE A 50 6.33 0.65 13.19
CA PHE A 50 6.87 2.00 13.36
C PHE A 50 7.50 2.55 12.07
N GLU A 51 8.31 1.73 11.39
CA GLU A 51 9.00 2.11 10.14
C GLU A 51 8.01 2.33 8.98
N TYR A 52 6.93 1.54 8.92
CA TYR A 52 5.93 1.61 7.85
C TYR A 52 4.61 2.26 8.28
N LYS A 53 4.62 3.03 9.37
CA LYS A 53 3.41 3.65 9.96
C LYS A 53 2.59 4.45 8.94
N ASN A 54 3.24 5.18 8.04
CA ASN A 54 2.55 6.01 7.05
C ASN A 54 1.70 5.17 6.10
N ILE A 55 2.24 4.05 5.62
CA ILE A 55 1.57 3.12 4.72
C ILE A 55 0.40 2.44 5.45
N ILE A 56 0.65 1.98 6.67
CA ILE A 56 -0.37 1.34 7.50
C ILE A 56 -1.53 2.31 7.79
N LEU A 57 -1.23 3.58 8.08
CA LEU A 57 -2.24 4.61 8.31
C LEU A 57 -3.08 4.89 7.07
N VAL A 58 -2.47 5.05 5.90
CA VAL A 58 -3.21 5.24 4.64
C VAL A 58 -4.11 4.04 4.35
N PHE A 59 -3.60 2.82 4.51
CA PHE A 59 -4.38 1.60 4.38
C PHE A 59 -5.55 1.57 5.36
N ALA A 60 -5.30 1.80 6.65
CA ALA A 60 -6.33 1.79 7.68
C ALA A 60 -7.42 2.84 7.41
N LEU A 61 -7.04 4.06 7.03
CA LEU A 61 -7.98 5.11 6.64
C LEU A 61 -8.82 4.70 5.43
N GLY A 62 -8.20 4.11 4.40
CA GLY A 62 -8.91 3.56 3.25
C GLY A 62 -9.93 2.50 3.65
N MET A 63 -9.54 1.55 4.50
CA MET A 63 -10.44 0.51 5.00
C MET A 63 -11.59 1.08 5.84
N ILE A 64 -11.33 2.05 6.71
CA ILE A 64 -12.36 2.75 7.49
C ILE A 64 -13.38 3.42 6.56
N ILE A 65 -12.92 4.11 5.51
CA ILE A 65 -13.80 4.77 4.53
C ILE A 65 -14.63 3.73 3.76
N HIS A 66 -14.02 2.62 3.34
CA HIS A 66 -14.72 1.56 2.62
C HIS A 66 -15.79 0.87 3.46
N TRP A 67 -15.46 0.56 4.71
CA TRP A 67 -16.38 -0.06 5.67
C TRP A 67 -17.39 0.90 6.28
N LEU A 68 -17.28 2.20 5.97
CA LEU A 68 -18.21 3.20 6.47
C LEU A 68 -19.65 2.88 6.01
N PRO A 69 -20.61 2.74 6.95
CA PRO A 69 -21.99 2.43 6.61
C PRO A 69 -22.66 3.50 5.73
N ASP A 70 -23.59 3.08 4.87
CA ASP A 70 -24.21 3.97 3.87
C ASP A 70 -24.93 5.18 4.46
N ARG A 71 -25.40 5.10 5.71
CA ARG A 71 -26.00 6.26 6.41
C ARG A 71 -25.05 7.46 6.49
N PHE A 72 -23.77 7.21 6.76
CA PHE A 72 -22.76 8.28 6.81
C PHE A 72 -22.46 8.80 5.42
N LYS A 73 -22.41 7.89 4.43
CA LYS A 73 -22.22 8.28 3.03
C LYS A 73 -23.32 9.19 2.51
N ARG A 74 -24.56 8.95 2.92
CA ARG A 74 -25.69 9.84 2.61
C ARG A 74 -25.62 11.15 3.38
N LEU A 75 -25.25 11.12 4.66
CA LEU A 75 -25.21 12.30 5.51
C LEU A 75 -24.25 13.37 4.96
N TYR A 76 -22.99 13.03 4.66
CA TYR A 76 -22.06 14.06 4.19
C TYR A 76 -22.45 14.62 2.81
N ARG A 77 -23.06 13.81 1.93
CA ARG A 77 -23.58 14.29 0.64
C ARG A 77 -24.73 15.28 0.83
N TYR A 78 -25.65 14.95 1.73
CA TYR A 78 -26.77 15.84 2.05
C TYR A 78 -26.29 17.15 2.69
N VAL A 79 -25.38 17.07 3.68
CA VAL A 79 -24.79 18.26 4.32
C VAL A 79 -24.08 19.13 3.28
N PHE A 80 -23.26 18.54 2.42
CA PHE A 80 -22.57 19.26 1.36
C PHE A 80 -23.54 19.95 0.38
N ALA A 81 -24.59 19.26 -0.04
CA ALA A 81 -25.60 19.78 -0.96
C ALA A 81 -26.40 20.96 -0.39
N ASN A 82 -26.53 21.05 0.94
CA ASN A 82 -27.24 22.14 1.61
C ASN A 82 -26.36 23.37 1.91
N PHE A 83 -25.05 23.31 1.68
CA PHE A 83 -24.20 24.49 1.84
C PHE A 83 -24.45 25.53 0.74
N ALA A 84 -24.22 26.80 1.07
CA ALA A 84 -24.24 27.88 0.08
C ALA A 84 -23.16 27.65 -1.00
N LEU A 85 -23.45 28.07 -2.23
CA LEU A 85 -22.59 27.85 -3.40
C LEU A 85 -21.11 28.23 -3.17
N PRO A 86 -20.77 29.37 -2.53
CA PRO A 86 -19.37 29.71 -2.28
C PRO A 86 -18.64 28.67 -1.41
N ILE A 87 -19.32 28.09 -0.43
CA ILE A 87 -18.74 27.07 0.46
C ILE A 87 -18.47 25.78 -0.32
N GLN A 88 -19.41 25.37 -1.18
CA GLN A 88 -19.23 24.19 -2.03
C GLN A 88 -18.02 24.34 -2.95
N ILE A 89 -17.83 25.53 -3.54
CA ILE A 89 -16.66 25.84 -4.39
C ILE A 89 -15.36 25.72 -3.60
N ILE A 90 -15.29 26.34 -2.41
CA ILE A 90 -14.09 26.31 -1.57
C ILE A 90 -13.75 24.88 -1.15
N LEU A 91 -14.74 24.10 -0.70
CA LEU A 91 -14.54 22.71 -0.31
C LEU A 91 -14.10 21.83 -1.48
N THR A 92 -14.62 22.08 -2.68
CA THR A 92 -14.23 21.37 -3.90
C THR A 92 -12.78 21.70 -4.27
N ALA A 93 -12.40 22.98 -4.28
CA ALA A 93 -11.04 23.42 -4.56
C ALA A 93 -10.03 22.83 -3.55
N LEU A 94 -10.39 22.82 -2.27
CA LEU A 94 -9.57 22.22 -1.21
C LEU A 94 -9.42 20.70 -1.40
N SER A 95 -10.50 20.01 -1.79
CA SER A 95 -10.45 18.57 -2.08
C SER A 95 -9.50 18.26 -3.25
N ILE A 96 -9.57 19.05 -4.33
CA ILE A 96 -8.65 18.92 -5.48
C ILE A 96 -7.21 19.16 -5.04
N PHE A 97 -6.95 20.20 -4.25
CA PHE A 97 -5.62 20.51 -3.74
C PHE A 97 -5.04 19.34 -2.93
N VAL A 98 -5.82 18.77 -2.00
CA VAL A 98 -5.39 17.63 -1.19
C VAL A 98 -5.07 16.41 -2.06
N ILE A 99 -5.95 16.09 -3.02
CA ILE A 99 -5.70 14.97 -3.95
C ILE A 99 -4.41 15.20 -4.75
N TYR A 100 -4.19 16.43 -5.22
CA TYR A 100 -2.96 16.78 -5.93
C TYR A 100 -1.72 16.59 -5.05
N GLN A 101 -1.76 16.99 -3.78
CA GLN A 101 -0.64 16.77 -2.84
C GLN A 101 -0.30 15.28 -2.71
N PHE A 102 -1.31 14.40 -2.63
CA PHE A 102 -1.08 12.96 -2.60
C PHE A 102 -0.52 12.40 -3.90
N MET A 103 -0.97 12.92 -5.06
CA MET A 103 -0.43 12.51 -6.36
C MET A 103 1.01 12.96 -6.59
N SER A 104 1.38 14.14 -6.06
CA SER A 104 2.75 14.66 -6.14
C SER A 104 3.68 14.09 -5.07
N ALA A 105 3.14 13.40 -4.06
CA ALA A 105 3.95 12.81 -3.01
C ALA A 105 4.70 11.60 -3.53
N ASP A 106 5.99 11.54 -3.25
CA ASP A 106 6.78 10.35 -3.54
C ASP A 106 6.21 9.15 -2.78
N SER A 107 5.94 8.06 -3.51
CA SER A 107 5.50 6.82 -2.88
C SER A 107 6.66 6.22 -2.11
N GLN A 108 6.53 6.08 -0.79
CA GLN A 108 7.51 5.33 0.00
C GLN A 108 7.62 3.93 -0.62
N PRO A 109 8.82 3.48 -1.04
CA PRO A 109 8.97 2.17 -1.63
C PRO A 109 8.61 1.12 -0.58
N PHE A 110 7.42 0.54 -0.72
CA PHE A 110 6.99 -0.56 0.12
C PHE A 110 7.72 -1.80 -0.37
N ILE A 111 8.76 -2.23 0.37
CA ILE A 111 9.58 -3.48 0.41
C ILE A 111 9.82 -4.27 -0.91
N TYR A 112 8.90 -4.28 -1.87
CA TYR A 112 8.92 -5.03 -3.13
C TYR A 112 8.88 -4.17 -4.42
N PHE A 113 8.91 -2.84 -4.34
CA PHE A 113 8.98 -1.96 -5.54
C PHE A 113 10.39 -1.47 -5.88
N GLN A 114 11.43 -2.00 -5.23
CA GLN A 114 12.84 -1.79 -5.61
C GLN A 114 13.48 -3.02 -6.25
N PHE A 115 12.65 -3.95 -6.75
CA PHE A 115 13.08 -4.80 -7.85
C PHE A 115 12.68 -4.10 -9.13
#